data_AF-A0A951MJZ9-F1
#
_entry.id   AF-A0A951MJZ9-F1
#
_cell.length_a   1.000
_cell.length_b   1.000
_cell.length_c   1.000
_cell.angle_alpha   90.00
_cell.angle_beta   90.00
_cell.angle_gamma   90.00
#
_symmetry.space_group_name_H-M   'P 1'
#
loop_
_entity.id
_entity.type
_entity.pdbx_description
1 polymer ?
#
loop_
_entity_poly.entity_id
_entity_poly.type
_entity_poly.pdbx_seq_one_letter_code
_entity_poly.pdbx_strand_id
1 'polypeptide(L)'
;MKAETTPSGRIYQDSNFVVSEFADAILEGLIGMEDQIDREPLIVFVKIKDKNWNRYFLNGAIGFWENWQETEVDQSEAHIDEVVYVDYMDKYALHDKTIKTVECKNAQISLTFTDGSQFILKEVAPENPDSASEVLYIAP
;
A
#
# COMPACT_ATOMS: atom_id res chain seq x y z
N MET A 1 -20.03 -18.98 -13.02
CA MET A 1 -20.26 -17.53 -12.83
C MET A 1 -19.03 -16.81 -13.33
N LYS A 2 -19.16 -15.80 -14.20
CA LYS A 2 -18.04 -14.90 -14.48
C LYS A 2 -17.91 -13.97 -13.27
N ALA A 3 -16.73 -13.91 -12.67
CA ALA A 3 -16.45 -12.89 -11.66
C ALA A 3 -16.62 -11.52 -12.34
N GLU A 4 -17.48 -10.67 -11.79
CA GLU A 4 -17.56 -9.27 -12.20
C GLU A 4 -16.26 -8.61 -11.75
N THR A 5 -15.35 -8.37 -12.69
CA THR A 5 -14.10 -7.66 -12.43
C THR A 5 -14.41 -6.19 -12.21
N THR A 6 -14.24 -5.69 -10.99
CA THR A 6 -14.28 -4.26 -10.70
C THR A 6 -13.27 -3.54 -11.61
N PRO A 7 -13.66 -2.50 -12.36
CA PRO A 7 -12.72 -1.77 -13.20
C PRO A 7 -11.59 -1.17 -12.36
N SER A 8 -10.37 -1.22 -12.89
CA SER A 8 -9.21 -0.58 -12.27
C SER A 8 -9.41 0.94 -12.20
N GLY A 9 -8.84 1.57 -11.19
CA GLY A 9 -8.87 3.02 -11.05
C GLY A 9 -8.88 3.50 -9.61
N ARG A 10 -8.93 4.83 -9.50
CA ARG A 10 -8.90 5.55 -8.23
C ARG A 10 -10.17 5.34 -7.43
N ILE A 11 -10.00 4.86 -6.19
CA ILE A 11 -11.10 4.71 -5.22
C ILE A 11 -11.08 5.89 -4.25
N TYR A 12 -9.89 6.22 -3.71
CA TYR A 12 -9.71 7.35 -2.79
C TYR A 12 -8.56 8.26 -3.22
N GLN A 13 -8.75 9.56 -2.99
CA GLN A 13 -7.74 10.62 -3.12
C GLN A 13 -8.09 11.74 -2.15
N ASP A 14 -7.57 11.64 -0.94
CA ASP A 14 -7.76 12.64 0.11
C ASP A 14 -6.63 12.53 1.15
N SER A 15 -6.45 13.59 1.92
CA SER A 15 -5.68 13.61 3.16
C SER A 15 -6.26 12.68 4.25
N ASN A 16 -7.56 12.38 4.18
CA ASN A 16 -8.27 11.55 5.17
C ASN A 16 -9.32 10.64 4.50
N PHE A 17 -9.20 9.32 4.67
CA PHE A 17 -10.21 8.36 4.21
C PHE A 17 -10.11 7.03 4.97
N VAL A 18 -11.14 6.20 4.87
CA VAL A 18 -11.16 4.84 5.43
C VAL A 18 -11.60 3.86 4.34
N VAL A 19 -10.86 2.76 4.19
CA VAL A 19 -11.19 1.69 3.25
C VAL A 19 -11.82 0.54 4.03
N SER A 20 -13.13 0.61 4.21
CA SER A 20 -13.88 -0.29 5.10
C SER A 20 -14.09 -1.70 4.54
N GLU A 21 -13.93 -1.89 3.23
CA GLU A 21 -14.17 -3.16 2.54
C GLU A 21 -13.17 -4.28 2.85
N PHE A 22 -12.06 -3.97 3.54
CA PHE A 22 -11.01 -4.92 3.92
C PHE A 22 -10.98 -5.29 5.40
N ALA A 23 -11.96 -4.84 6.18
CA ALA A 23 -12.09 -5.30 7.56
C ALA A 23 -12.27 -6.83 7.60
N ASP A 24 -11.53 -7.48 8.50
CA ASP A 24 -11.46 -8.95 8.67
C ASP A 24 -10.91 -9.71 7.45
N ALA A 25 -10.37 -9.02 6.45
CA ALA A 25 -9.78 -9.63 5.27
C ALA A 25 -8.34 -10.10 5.53
N ILE A 26 -7.94 -11.19 4.90
CA ILE A 26 -6.59 -11.75 5.01
C ILE A 26 -5.67 -11.02 4.04
N LEU A 27 -4.53 -10.53 4.56
CA LEU A 27 -3.45 -10.01 3.74
C LEU A 27 -2.72 -11.17 3.05
N GLU A 28 -2.68 -11.16 1.72
CA GLU A 28 -1.99 -12.19 0.92
C GLU A 28 -0.66 -11.72 0.35
N GLY A 29 -0.50 -10.42 0.14
CA GLY A 29 0.71 -9.86 -0.44
C GLY A 29 0.88 -8.38 -0.13
N LEU A 30 2.12 -7.97 0.06
CA LEU A 30 2.50 -6.59 0.30
C LEU A 30 3.88 -6.35 -0.32
N ILE A 31 3.93 -5.52 -1.36
CA ILE A 31 5.15 -5.26 -2.13
C ILE A 31 5.39 -3.75 -2.17
N GLY A 32 6.56 -3.31 -1.74
CA GLY A 32 7.01 -1.93 -1.95
C GLY A 32 7.73 -1.79 -3.28
N MET A 33 7.38 -0.77 -4.06
CA MET A 33 8.23 -0.25 -5.13
C MET A 33 8.99 0.94 -4.56
N GLU A 34 10.30 0.77 -4.42
CA GLU A 34 11.19 1.77 -3.84
C GLU A 34 12.08 2.40 -4.92
N ASP A 35 12.50 3.65 -4.71
CA ASP A 35 13.62 4.23 -5.44
C ASP A 35 14.89 3.38 -5.24
N GLN A 36 15.64 3.14 -6.31
CA GLN A 36 16.81 2.27 -6.25
C GLN A 36 17.97 2.86 -5.45
N ILE A 37 18.14 4.19 -5.46
CA ILE A 37 19.27 4.89 -4.85
C ILE A 37 18.96 5.17 -3.38
N ASP A 38 17.85 5.87 -3.13
CA ASP A 38 17.50 6.38 -1.80
C ASP A 38 16.63 5.40 -1.00
N ARG A 39 16.14 4.34 -1.65
CA ARG A 39 15.27 3.31 -1.04
C ARG A 39 13.97 3.88 -0.50
N GLU A 40 13.55 5.02 -1.03
CA GLU A 40 12.29 5.66 -0.69
C GLU A 40 11.12 4.82 -1.22
N PRO A 41 10.13 4.42 -0.40
CA PRO A 41 8.92 3.76 -0.87
C PRO A 41 8.04 4.72 -1.68
N LEU A 42 7.93 4.47 -2.98
CA LEU A 42 7.15 5.29 -3.92
C LEU A 42 5.70 4.81 -3.99
N ILE A 43 5.50 3.50 -4.10
CA ILE A 43 4.18 2.86 -4.19
C ILE A 43 4.20 1.59 -3.36
N VAL A 44 3.10 1.31 -2.66
CA VAL A 44 2.88 0.01 -2.02
C VAL A 44 1.73 -0.70 -2.71
N PHE A 45 1.99 -1.91 -3.18
CA PHE A 45 1.00 -2.83 -3.71
C PHE A 45 0.53 -3.75 -2.59
N VAL A 46 -0.78 -3.94 -2.51
CA VAL A 46 -1.42 -4.79 -1.51
C VAL A 46 -2.40 -5.76 -2.17
N LYS A 47 -2.23 -7.03 -1.84
CA LYS A 47 -3.13 -8.11 -2.24
C LYS A 47 -3.92 -8.57 -1.04
N ILE A 48 -5.24 -8.47 -1.17
CA ILE A 48 -6.19 -9.00 -0.20
C ILE A 48 -6.79 -10.27 -0.76
N LYS A 49 -6.97 -11.27 0.11
CA LYS A 49 -7.56 -12.55 -0.26
C LYS A 49 -8.89 -12.41 -0.98
N ASP A 50 -9.02 -13.12 -2.11
CA ASP A 50 -10.21 -13.13 -2.96
C ASP A 50 -10.61 -11.74 -3.53
N LYS A 51 -9.68 -10.79 -3.56
CA LYS A 51 -9.87 -9.43 -4.12
C LYS A 51 -8.84 -9.13 -5.21
N ASN A 52 -9.05 -8.05 -5.95
CA ASN A 52 -8.01 -7.51 -6.83
C ASN A 52 -6.81 -7.01 -6.02
N TRP A 53 -5.68 -6.82 -6.70
CA TRP A 53 -4.62 -6.00 -6.13
C TRP A 53 -5.12 -4.57 -5.93
N ASN A 54 -4.54 -3.88 -4.97
CA ASN A 54 -4.66 -2.44 -4.85
C ASN A 54 -3.25 -1.86 -4.79
N ARG A 55 -3.15 -0.58 -5.10
CA ARG A 55 -1.94 0.20 -4.84
C ARG A 55 -2.28 1.45 -4.05
N TYR A 56 -1.35 1.87 -3.22
CA TYR A 56 -1.47 3.12 -2.48
C TYR A 56 -0.12 3.81 -2.37
N PHE A 57 -0.19 5.14 -2.30
CA PHE A 57 0.98 6.02 -2.25
C PHE A 57 0.58 7.39 -1.72
N LEU A 58 1.59 8.21 -1.44
CA LEU A 58 1.45 9.59 -1.00
C LEU A 58 2.02 10.52 -2.08
N ASN A 59 1.39 11.67 -2.27
CA ASN A 59 1.93 12.73 -3.12
C ASN A 59 1.38 14.07 -2.64
N GLY A 60 2.27 14.96 -2.18
CA GLY A 60 1.92 16.31 -1.75
C GLY A 60 0.91 16.33 -0.60
N ALA A 61 1.14 15.52 0.43
CA ALA A 61 0.27 15.33 1.58
C ALA A 61 -1.16 14.80 1.24
N ILE A 62 -1.31 14.11 0.12
CA ILE A 62 -2.55 13.43 -0.29
C ILE A 62 -2.29 11.94 -0.41
N GLY A 63 -3.16 11.14 0.22
CA GLY A 63 -3.15 9.69 0.07
C GLY A 63 -3.99 9.24 -1.11
N PHE A 64 -3.50 8.22 -1.80
CA PHE A 64 -4.16 7.60 -2.93
C PHE A 64 -4.40 6.13 -2.65
N TRP A 65 -5.59 5.64 -3.00
CA TRP A 65 -5.91 4.21 -2.98
C TRP A 65 -6.61 3.82 -4.26
N GLU A 66 -6.05 2.88 -5.00
CA GLU A 66 -6.49 2.52 -6.34
C GLU A 66 -6.67 1.01 -6.48
N ASN A 67 -7.76 0.59 -7.11
CA ASN A 67 -7.97 -0.80 -7.52
C ASN A 67 -7.09 -1.09 -8.74
N TRP A 68 -6.33 -2.18 -8.68
CA TRP A 68 -5.40 -2.62 -9.70
C TRP A 68 -5.68 -4.08 -10.06
N GLN A 69 -6.01 -4.38 -11.32
CA GLN A 69 -6.27 -5.76 -11.69
C GLN A 69 -4.95 -6.56 -11.73
N GLU A 70 -5.04 -7.82 -11.32
CA GLU A 70 -3.94 -8.76 -11.02
C GLU A 70 -2.99 -9.06 -12.19
N THR A 71 -3.21 -8.47 -13.37
CA THR A 71 -2.44 -8.70 -14.59
C THR A 71 -1.33 -7.68 -14.84
N GLU A 72 -1.21 -6.63 -14.03
CA GLU A 72 -0.30 -5.50 -14.29
C GLU A 72 0.76 -5.25 -13.21
N VAL A 73 0.96 -6.15 -12.23
CA VAL A 73 2.30 -6.28 -11.60
C VAL A 73 3.18 -7.07 -12.58
N ASP A 74 3.14 -6.69 -13.85
CA ASP A 74 4.02 -7.22 -14.86
C ASP A 74 5.36 -6.54 -14.61
N GLN A 75 6.37 -7.36 -14.35
CA GLN A 75 7.75 -6.94 -14.25
C GLN A 75 8.24 -6.27 -15.54
N SER A 76 7.40 -6.05 -16.55
CA SER A 76 7.64 -5.11 -17.65
C SER A 76 7.77 -3.64 -17.22
N GLU A 77 7.30 -3.23 -16.02
CA GLU A 77 7.73 -1.95 -15.41
C GLU A 77 9.18 -2.01 -14.87
N ALA A 78 9.82 -3.19 -14.82
CA ALA A 78 11.26 -3.35 -14.55
C ALA A 78 12.19 -2.80 -15.66
N HIS A 79 11.67 -1.95 -16.53
CA HIS A 79 12.45 -1.10 -17.44
C HIS A 79 12.60 0.34 -16.93
N ILE A 80 12.14 0.64 -15.72
CA ILE A 80 12.60 1.82 -15.00
C ILE A 80 13.88 1.38 -14.27
N ASP A 81 15.05 1.67 -14.84
CA ASP A 81 16.39 1.36 -14.31
C ASP A 81 16.69 2.01 -12.92
N GLU A 82 15.67 2.57 -12.26
CA GLU A 82 15.76 3.41 -11.07
C GLU A 82 14.81 2.95 -9.94
N VAL A 83 14.09 1.81 -10.10
CA VAL A 83 13.24 1.27 -9.03
C VAL A 83 13.53 -0.18 -8.70
N VAL A 84 13.20 -0.56 -7.48
CA VAL A 84 13.40 -1.90 -6.92
C VAL A 84 12.15 -2.36 -6.18
N TYR A 85 11.78 -3.61 -6.38
CA TYR A 85 10.64 -4.22 -5.68
C TYR A 85 11.11 -4.96 -4.43
N VAL A 86 10.44 -4.71 -3.30
CA VAL A 86 10.74 -5.30 -2.00
C VAL A 86 9.52 -6.03 -1.48
N ASP A 87 9.70 -7.29 -1.12
CA ASP A 87 8.67 -8.06 -0.42
C ASP A 87 8.58 -7.61 1.04
N TYR A 88 7.52 -6.87 1.37
CA TYR A 88 7.25 -6.42 2.72
C TYR A 88 6.57 -7.48 3.59
N MET A 89 6.00 -8.54 2.99
CA MET A 89 5.49 -9.69 3.75
C MET A 89 6.64 -10.37 4.49
N ASP A 90 7.72 -10.65 3.77
CA ASP A 90 8.91 -11.27 4.34
C ASP A 90 9.69 -10.32 5.24
N LYS A 91 9.89 -9.06 4.80
CA LYS A 91 10.67 -8.06 5.56
C LYS A 91 10.11 -7.80 6.95
N TYR A 92 8.79 -7.83 7.11
CA TYR A 92 8.10 -7.49 8.37
C TYR A 92 7.33 -8.68 8.99
N ALA A 93 7.50 -9.89 8.46
CA ALA A 93 6.81 -11.11 8.90
C ALA A 93 5.27 -10.92 9.01
N LEU A 94 4.66 -10.44 7.91
CA LEU A 94 3.23 -10.13 7.83
C LEU A 94 2.37 -11.30 7.28
N HIS A 95 2.96 -12.49 7.19
CA HIS A 95 2.23 -13.70 6.84
C HIS A 95 1.10 -13.96 7.84
N ASP A 96 -0.04 -14.42 7.33
CA ASP A 96 -1.26 -14.74 8.10
C ASP A 96 -1.88 -13.56 8.88
N LYS A 97 -1.52 -12.32 8.55
CA LYS A 97 -2.14 -11.13 9.17
C LYS A 97 -3.54 -10.90 8.63
N THR A 98 -4.47 -10.66 9.55
CA THR A 98 -5.83 -10.20 9.25
C THR A 98 -5.92 -8.70 9.45
N ILE A 99 -6.47 -8.01 8.46
CA ILE A 99 -6.67 -6.56 8.50
C ILE A 99 -7.82 -6.23 9.43
N LYS A 100 -7.57 -5.30 10.35
CA LYS A 100 -8.59 -4.67 11.18
C LYS A 100 -9.12 -3.40 10.50
N THR A 101 -8.23 -2.52 10.07
CA THR A 101 -8.58 -1.27 9.40
C THR A 101 -7.53 -0.87 8.39
N VAL A 102 -7.97 -0.21 7.32
CA VAL A 102 -7.14 0.54 6.39
C VAL A 102 -7.63 1.97 6.39
N GLU A 103 -6.75 2.92 6.70
CA GLU A 103 -7.11 4.33 6.73
C GLU A 103 -5.97 5.22 6.24
N CYS A 104 -6.34 6.37 5.69
CA CYS A 104 -5.45 7.51 5.54
C CYS A 104 -5.85 8.57 6.56
N LYS A 105 -4.88 9.10 7.30
CA LYS A 105 -5.08 10.21 8.23
C LYS A 105 -3.90 11.16 8.16
N ASN A 106 -4.16 12.44 7.87
CA ASN A 106 -3.10 13.45 7.69
C ASN A 106 -1.98 12.97 6.75
N ALA A 107 -2.35 12.44 5.58
CA ALA A 107 -1.39 11.91 4.60
C ALA A 107 -0.50 10.76 5.10
N GLN A 108 -1.02 9.97 6.03
CA GLN A 108 -0.41 8.73 6.46
C GLN A 108 -1.39 7.59 6.20
N ILE A 109 -1.00 6.62 5.39
CA ILE A 109 -1.80 5.42 5.10
C ILE A 109 -1.34 4.30 6.04
N SER A 110 -2.26 3.74 6.81
CA SER A 110 -1.99 2.65 7.74
C SER A 110 -2.85 1.43 7.45
N LEU A 111 -2.23 0.26 7.50
CA LEU A 111 -2.87 -1.03 7.60
C LEU A 111 -2.70 -1.49 9.05
N THR A 112 -3.77 -1.44 9.83
CA THR A 112 -3.79 -1.98 11.20
C THR A 112 -4.30 -3.40 11.16
N PHE A 113 -3.59 -4.31 11.82
CA PHE A 113 -3.93 -5.72 11.88
C PHE A 113 -4.68 -6.07 13.18
N THR A 114 -5.37 -7.21 13.20
CA THR A 114 -6.19 -7.64 14.34
C THR A 114 -5.39 -7.91 15.60
N ASP A 115 -4.09 -8.20 15.47
CA ASP A 115 -3.17 -8.39 16.59
C ASP A 115 -2.61 -7.07 17.17
N GLY A 116 -3.01 -5.92 16.60
CA GLY A 116 -2.58 -4.59 17.03
C GLY A 116 -1.35 -4.05 16.30
N SER A 117 -0.64 -4.87 15.53
CA SER A 117 0.48 -4.41 14.70
C SER A 117 0.00 -3.49 13.56
N GLN A 118 0.89 -2.64 13.07
CA GLN A 118 0.58 -1.66 12.02
C GLN A 118 1.70 -1.59 10.99
N PHE A 119 1.32 -1.61 9.72
CA PHE A 119 2.17 -1.20 8.60
C PHE A 119 1.74 0.20 8.15
N ILE A 120 2.69 1.13 8.04
CA ILE A 120 2.40 2.55 7.85
C ILE A 120 3.29 3.10 6.72
N LEU A 121 2.67 3.78 5.76
CA LEU A 121 3.33 4.67 4.81
C LEU A 121 3.02 6.12 5.19
N LYS A 122 4.04 6.96 5.35
CA LYS A 122 3.88 8.39 5.67
C LYS A 122 4.96 9.24 5.00
N GLU A 123 4.72 10.54 4.88
CA GLU A 123 5.77 11.51 4.56
C GLU A 123 6.68 11.75 5.77
N VAL A 124 7.98 11.91 5.53
CA VAL A 124 8.98 12.21 6.57
C VAL A 124 8.76 13.62 7.16
N ALA A 125 8.46 14.60 6.31
CA ALA A 125 8.24 16.00 6.65
C ALA A 125 6.99 16.54 5.90
N PRO A 126 5.77 16.27 6.39
CA PRO A 126 4.51 16.55 5.66
C PRO A 126 4.23 18.03 5.38
N GLU A 127 4.97 18.94 6.00
CA GLU A 127 4.96 20.38 5.68
C GLU A 127 5.76 20.73 4.41
N ASN A 128 6.60 19.82 3.93
CA ASN A 128 7.41 19.97 2.73
C ASN A 128 6.77 19.21 1.56
N PRO A 129 6.32 19.88 0.49
CA PRO A 129 5.73 19.21 -0.67
C PRO A 129 6.70 18.27 -1.40
N ASP A 130 8.01 18.45 -1.20
CA ASP A 130 9.06 17.59 -1.76
C ASP A 130 9.56 16.56 -0.73
N SER A 131 8.79 16.29 0.33
CA SER A 131 9.17 15.30 1.33
C SER A 131 9.18 13.89 0.75
N ALA A 132 10.27 13.17 1.03
CA ALA A 132 10.31 11.73 0.83
C ALA A 132 9.25 11.02 1.70
N SER A 133 8.85 9.83 1.24
CA SER A 133 8.04 8.88 1.99
C SER A 133 8.90 7.91 2.81
N GLU A 134 8.34 7.36 3.86
CA GLU A 134 8.93 6.23 4.60
C GLU A 134 7.89 5.20 5.00
N VAL A 135 8.35 3.95 5.14
CA VAL A 135 7.55 2.85 5.67
C VAL A 135 7.98 2.53 7.09
N LEU A 136 7.02 2.47 7.99
CA LEU A 136 7.18 2.04 9.37
C LEU A 136 6.37 0.78 9.63
N TYR A 137 6.97 -0.17 10.35
CA TYR A 137 6.24 -1.29 10.94
C TYR A 137 6.29 -1.20 12.46
N ILE A 138 5.11 -1.18 13.08
CA ILE A 138 4.94 -1.16 14.53
C ILE A 138 4.43 -2.54 14.93
N ALA A 139 5.26 -3.28 15.66
CA ALA A 139 4.88 -4.57 16.25
C ALA A 139 3.85 -4.37 17.40
N PRO A 140 3.13 -5.42 17.82
CA PRO A 140 2.15 -5.35 18.91
C PRO A 140 2.71 -4.84 20.23
#